data_AF-A0A7Y3GT54-F1
#
_entry.id   AF-A0A7Y3GT54-F1
#
_cell.length_a   1.000
_cell.length_b   1.000
_cell.length_c   1.000
_cell.angle_alpha   90.00
_cell.angle_beta   90.00
_cell.angle_gamma   90.00
#
_symmetry.space_group_name_H-M   'P 1'
#
loop_
_entity.id
_entity.type
_entity.pdbx_description
1 polymer ?
#
loop_
_entity_poly.entity_id
_entity_poly.type
_entity_poly.pdbx_seq_one_letter_code
_entity_poly.pdbx_strand_id
1 'polypeptide(L)' 'GIGIMAYGLAYFIVHDIFIHQRFKWLRNIDSKYARGVRRAHKIHHKHLGKEEGENFGMLIVPLKYFK' A
#
# COMPACT_ATOMS: atom_id res chain seq x y z
N GLY A 1 -5.48 22.71 9.33
CA GLY A 1 -5.02 22.57 7.93
C GLY A 1 -3.90 21.56 7.78
N ILE A 2 -2.77 21.78 8.47
CA ILE A 2 -1.52 21.01 8.28
C ILE A 2 -1.67 19.51 8.53
N GLY A 3 -2.46 19.08 9.52
CA GLY A 3 -2.64 17.65 9.82
C GLY A 3 -3.35 16.85 8.71
N ILE A 4 -4.39 17.41 8.11
CA ILE A 4 -5.11 16.79 7.00
C ILE A 4 -4.24 16.76 5.74
N MET A 5 -3.49 17.84 5.51
CA MET A 5 -2.51 17.91 4.42
C MET A 5 -1.42 16.85 4.60
N ALA A 6 -0.87 16.71 5.81
CA ALA A 6 0.15 15.70 6.12
C ALA A 6 -0.40 14.27 5.97
N TYR A 7 -1.64 14.02 6.40
CA TYR A 7 -2.30 12.72 6.20
C TYR A 7 -2.49 12.41 4.71
N GLY A 8 -3.02 13.36 3.92
CA GLY A 8 -3.20 13.19 2.48
C GLY A 8 -1.88 13.00 1.74
N LEU A 9 -0.83 13.73 2.15
CA LEU A 9 0.51 13.59 1.58
C LEU A 9 1.12 12.22 1.90
N ALA A 10 1.02 11.76 3.15
CA ALA A 10 1.49 10.42 3.54
C ALA A 10 0.74 9.33 2.77
N TYR A 11 -0.58 9.48 2.62
CA TYR A 11 -1.40 8.57 1.82
C TYR A 11 -0.93 8.56 0.36
N PHE A 12 -0.76 9.71 -0.28
CA PHE A 12 -0.28 9.79 -1.66
C PHE A 12 1.11 9.17 -1.84
N ILE A 13 2.05 9.46 -0.95
CA ILE A 13 3.41 8.90 -1.00
C ILE A 13 3.35 7.36 -0.94
N VAL A 14 2.62 6.78 0.02
CA VAL A 14 2.57 5.32 0.11
C VAL A 14 1.82 4.73 -1.09
N HIS A 15 0.79 5.39 -1.61
CA HIS A 15 -0.05 4.85 -2.68
C HIS A 15 0.66 4.91 -4.04
N ASP A 16 1.15 6.08 -4.41
CA ASP A 16 1.66 6.35 -5.74
C ASP A 16 3.16 6.05 -5.86
N ILE A 17 3.95 6.37 -4.84
CA ILE A 17 5.41 6.16 -4.86
C ILE A 17 5.75 4.73 -4.46
N PHE A 18 5.17 4.24 -3.37
CA PHE A 18 5.58 2.95 -2.81
C PHE A 18 4.84 1.76 -3.43
N ILE A 19 3.53 1.89 -3.58
CA ILE A 19 2.65 0.82 -4.03
C ILE A 19 2.54 0.78 -5.57
N HIS A 20 2.18 1.89 -6.21
CA HIS A 20 2.08 1.98 -7.68
C HIS A 20 3.44 2.11 -8.37
N GLN A 21 4.53 2.29 -7.61
CA GLN A 21 5.89 2.50 -8.14
C GLN A 21 5.98 3.57 -9.22
N ARG A 22 5.11 4.59 -9.18
CA ARG A 22 5.08 5.71 -10.14
C ARG A 22 6.40 6.48 -10.13
N PHE A 23 7.08 6.48 -8.98
CA PHE A 23 8.40 7.06 -8.78
C PHE A 23 9.36 6.01 -8.23
N LYS A 24 10.48 5.78 -8.93
CA LYS A 24 11.44 4.69 -8.62
C LYS A 24 12.30 4.94 -7.36
N TRP A 25 12.01 5.97 -6.56
CA TRP A 25 12.79 6.36 -5.38
C TRP A 25 12.77 5.31 -4.25
N LEU A 26 11.67 4.59 -4.05
CA LEU A 26 11.52 3.61 -2.95
C LEU A 26 11.55 2.16 -3.44
N ARG A 27 11.95 1.92 -4.69
CA ARG A 27 11.93 0.59 -5.32
C ARG A 27 12.86 -0.42 -4.63
N ASN A 28 13.93 0.06 -4.01
CA ASN A 28 14.92 -0.78 -3.31
C ASN A 28 14.60 -1.02 -1.83
N ILE A 29 13.46 -0.56 -1.31
CA ILE A 29 13.07 -0.88 0.07
C ILE A 29 12.64 -2.35 0.14
N ASP A 30 13.53 -3.16 0.71
CA ASP A 30 13.35 -4.60 0.89
C ASP A 30 13.11 -4.99 2.35
N SER A 31 12.14 -4.34 3.01
CA SER A 31 11.69 -4.75 4.34
C SER A 31 10.53 -5.75 4.25
N LYS A 32 10.39 -6.63 5.26
CA LYS A 32 9.25 -7.56 5.36
C LYS A 32 7.92 -6.81 5.28
N TYR A 33 7.85 -5.65 5.94
CA TYR A 33 6.71 -4.75 5.89
C TYR A 33 6.44 -4.23 4.47
N ALA A 34 7.45 -3.68 3.82
CA ALA A 34 7.39 -3.17 2.45
C ALA A 34 6.90 -4.22 1.45
N ARG A 35 7.38 -5.46 1.57
CA ARG A 35 6.95 -6.58 0.72
C ARG A 35 5.50 -6.98 1.00
N GLY A 36 5.09 -7.03 2.26
CA GLY A 36 3.73 -7.40 2.65
C GLY A 36 2.69 -6.38 2.17
N VAL A 37 2.97 -5.09 2.32
CA VAL A 37 2.10 -4.01 1.80
C VAL A 37 1.96 -4.09 0.28
N ARG A 38 3.07 -4.24 -0.46
CA ARG A 38 3.03 -4.41 -1.92
C ARG A 38 2.21 -5.64 -2.35
N ARG A 39 2.35 -6.76 -1.65
CA ARG A 39 1.63 -8.01 -1.96
C ARG A 39 0.14 -7.89 -1.66
N ALA A 40 -0.22 -7.37 -0.50
CA ALA A 40 -1.61 -7.12 -0.10
C ALA A 40 -2.31 -6.21 -1.11
N HIS A 41 -1.66 -5.11 -1.48
CA HIS A 41 -2.24 -4.15 -2.41
C HIS A 41 -2.33 -4.68 -3.85
N LYS A 42 -1.35 -5.48 -4.29
CA LYS A 42 -1.44 -6.18 -5.59
C LYS A 42 -2.61 -7.17 -5.64
N ILE A 43 -2.89 -7.86 -4.53
CA ILE A 43 -4.03 -8.78 -4.40
C ILE A 43 -5.36 -8.02 -4.38
N HIS A 44 -5.39 -6.87 -3.70
CA HIS A 44 -6.52 -5.95 -3.72
C HIS A 44 -6.85 -5.49 -5.15
N HIS A 45 -5.86 -5.04 -5.94
CA HIS A 45 -6.09 -4.67 -7.34
C HIS A 45 -6.41 -5.85 -8.27
N LYS A 46 -6.04 -7.09 -7.88
CA LYS A 46 -6.33 -8.29 -8.67
C LYS A 46 -7.79 -8.74 -8.50
N HIS A 47 -8.42 -8.46 -7.35
CA HIS A 47 -9.82 -8.78 -7.10
C HIS A 47 -10.69 -7.53 -7.29
N LEU A 48 -11.30 -7.42 -8.46
CA LEU A 48 -12.26 -6.35 -8.80
C LEU A 48 -13.70 -6.64 -8.28
N GLY A 49 -13.91 -7.79 -7.62
CA GLY A 49 -15.22 -8.24 -7.13
C GLY A 49 -15.46 -7.92 -5.66
N LYS A 50 -16.71 -7.55 -5.31
CA LYS A 50 -17.15 -7.22 -3.94
C LYS A 50 -17.03 -8.36 -2.92
N GLU A 51 -17.06 -9.61 -3.38
CA GLU A 51 -17.16 -10.80 -2.53
C GLU A 51 -15.79 -11.29 -2.03
N GLU A 52 -14.70 -11.00 -2.77
CA GLU A 52 -13.33 -11.46 -2.47
C GLU A 52 -12.33 -10.30 -2.32
N GLY A 53 -12.83 -9.06 -2.19
CA GLY A 53 -12.04 -7.85 -2.00
C GLY A 53 -11.34 -7.82 -0.64
N GLU A 54 -10.35 -8.68 -0.44
CA GLU A 54 -9.59 -8.75 0.80
C GLU A 54 -8.58 -7.58 0.86
N ASN A 55 -8.89 -6.59 1.70
CA ASN A 55 -8.09 -5.40 2.08
C ASN A 55 -8.12 -4.15 1.22
N PHE A 56 -8.93 -3.21 1.70
CA PHE A 56 -8.87 -1.79 1.35
C PHE A 56 -7.79 -1.02 2.16
N GLY A 57 -7.17 -1.68 3.15
CA GLY A 57 -6.14 -1.07 4.01
C GLY A 57 -4.82 -0.86 3.26
N MET A 58 -4.29 0.36 3.33
CA MET A 58 -3.12 0.76 2.56
C MET A 58 -1.86 0.93 3.43
N LEU A 59 -2.01 1.62 4.56
CA LEU A 59 -0.96 1.77 5.58
C LEU A 59 -0.93 0.58 6.53
N ILE A 60 -2.08 -0.05 6.79
CA ILE A 60 -2.17 -1.20 7.69
C ILE A 60 -2.81 -2.31 6.88
N VAL A 61 -1.99 -3.30 6.51
CA VAL A 61 -2.44 -4.52 5.83
C VAL A 61 -2.42 -5.67 6.83
N PRO A 62 -3.28 -6.69 6.70
CA PRO A 62 -3.35 -7.77 7.66
C PRO A 62 -2.06 -8.56 7.72
N LEU A 63 -1.79 -9.09 8.91
CA LEU A 63 -0.55 -9.78 9.22
C LEU A 63 -0.27 -10.98 8.31
N LYS A 64 -1.32 -11.56 7.69
CA LYS A 64 -1.21 -12.66 6.72
C LYS A 64 -0.32 -12.33 5.51
N TYR A 65 -0.13 -11.06 5.16
CA TYR A 65 0.72 -10.66 4.02
C TYR A 65 2.18 -10.39 4.39
N PHE A 66 2.53 -10.29 5.67
CA PHE A 66 3.92 -10.08 6.12
C PHE A 66 4.72 -11.39 6.32
N LYS A 67 4.13 -12.53 5.96
CA LYS A 67 4.75 -13.86 6.06
C LYS A 67 5.79 -14.09 4.98
#